data_AF-A0A5E4QS75-F1
#
_entry.id   AF-A0A5E4QS75-F1
#
_cell.length_a   1.000
_cell.length_b   1.000
_cell.length_c   1.000
_cell.angle_alpha   90.00
_cell.angle_beta   90.00
_cell.angle_gamma   90.00
#
_symmetry.space_group_name_H-M   'P 1'
#
loop_
_entity.id
_entity.type
_entity.pdbx_description
1 polymer ?
#
loop_
_entity_poly.entity_id
_entity_poly.type
_entity_poly.pdbx_seq_one_letter_code
_entity_poly.pdbx_strand_id
1 'polypeptide(L)' 'MKSELFVAILALIHLQGYAKGTQPNESFEIDDKIFGGHVTSIKAFPYQALVLAKKNRGFSRCGGSILNEEYIITAAN' A
#
# COMPACT_ATOMS: atom_id res chain seq x y z
N MET A 1 52.10 -16.56 13.58
CA MET A 1 51.47 -17.72 12.92
C MET A 1 50.05 -18.03 13.42
N LYS A 2 49.70 -17.85 14.71
CA LYS A 2 48.33 -18.10 15.21
C LYS A 2 47.37 -16.90 15.08
N SER A 3 47.89 -15.68 15.07
CA SER A 3 47.14 -14.43 14.87
C SER A 3 46.51 -14.31 13.47
N GLU A 4 47.30 -14.60 12.43
CA GLU A 4 46.86 -14.50 11.03
C GLU A 4 45.70 -15.44 10.72
N LEU A 5 45.71 -16.63 11.31
CA LEU A 5 44.63 -17.61 11.16
C LEU A 5 43.32 -17.13 11.80
N PHE A 6 43.41 -16.44 12.94
CA PHE A 6 42.24 -15.91 13.64
C PHE A 6 41.62 -14.73 12.89
N VAL A 7 42.45 -13.86 12.30
CA VAL A 7 42.03 -12.75 11.44
C VAL A 7 41.34 -13.27 10.17
N ALA A 8 41.88 -14.34 9.57
CA ALA A 8 41.27 -14.97 8.39
C ALA A 8 39.89 -15.58 8.69
N ILE A 9 39.72 -16.23 9.85
CA ILE A 9 38.43 -16.81 10.25
C ILE A 9 37.40 -15.72 10.52
N LEU A 10 37.76 -14.64 11.22
CA LEU A 10 36.86 -13.50 11.45
C LEU A 10 36.46 -12.81 10.15
N ALA A 11 37.39 -12.65 9.20
CA ALA A 11 37.10 -12.09 7.89
C ALA A 11 36.10 -12.96 7.10
N LEU A 12 36.21 -14.28 7.16
CA LEU A 12 35.29 -15.22 6.50
C LEU A 12 33.88 -15.19 7.13
N ILE A 13 33.79 -15.10 8.45
CA ILE A 13 32.51 -14.98 9.17
C ILE A 13 31.83 -13.64 8.81
N HIS A 14 32.60 -12.55 8.70
CA HIS A 14 32.08 -11.27 8.21
C HIS A 14 31.65 -11.30 6.74
N LEU A 15 32.36 -12.04 5.88
CA LEU A 15 32.01 -12.17 4.46
C LEU A 15 30.70 -12.95 4.26
N GLN A 16 30.47 -14.00 5.05
CA GLN A 16 29.21 -14.76 5.04
C GLN A 16 28.01 -13.95 5.56
N GLY A 17 28.27 -12.95 6.43
CA GLY A 17 27.25 -12.01 6.91
C GLY A 17 26.80 -10.98 5.88
N TYR A 18 27.61 -10.68 4.85
CA TYR A 18 27.30 -9.68 3.83
C TYR A 18 26.37 -10.21 2.72
N ALA A 19 26.37 -11.52 2.46
CA ALA A 19 25.56 -12.13 1.40
C ALA A 19 24.07 -12.30 1.76
N LYS A 20 23.66 -11.94 2.98
CA LYS A 20 22.27 -12.09 3.45
C LYS A 20 21.52 -10.75 3.38
N GLY A 21 21.47 -10.16 2.18
CA GLY A 21 21.14 -8.74 2.03
C GLY A 21 20.28 -8.37 0.83
N THR A 22 19.34 -9.23 0.41
CA THR A 22 18.10 -8.84 -0.29
C THR A 22 17.14 -10.03 -0.27
N GLN A 23 16.26 -10.08 0.73
CA GLN A 23 15.03 -10.85 0.55
C GLN A 23 14.27 -10.17 -0.61
N PRO A 24 13.83 -10.89 -1.64
CA PRO A 24 12.86 -10.33 -2.57
C PRO A 24 11.68 -9.89 -1.71
N ASN A 25 11.41 -8.59 -1.70
CA ASN A 25 10.11 -8.12 -1.34
C ASN A 25 9.15 -8.80 -2.33
N GLU A 26 8.42 -9.82 -1.88
CA GLU A 26 7.19 -10.18 -2.56
C GLU A 26 6.26 -8.98 -2.38
N SER A 27 6.44 -7.99 -3.26
CA SER A 27 5.40 -7.03 -3.55
C SER A 27 4.27 -7.87 -4.09
N PHE A 28 3.28 -8.16 -3.24
CA PHE A 28 1.95 -8.43 -3.74
C PHE A 28 1.61 -7.25 -4.64
N GLU A 29 1.68 -7.46 -5.97
CA GLU A 29 0.96 -6.61 -6.90
C GLU A 29 -0.50 -6.75 -6.47
N ILE A 30 -0.97 -5.78 -5.68
CA ILE A 30 -2.39 -5.52 -5.59
C ILE A 30 -2.73 -5.06 -7.01
N ASP A 31 -3.14 -6.02 -7.84
CA ASP A 31 -3.79 -5.73 -9.10
C ASP A 31 -5.00 -4.87 -8.71
N ASP A 32 -4.89 -3.55 -8.93
CA ASP A 32 -5.92 -2.53 -8.66
C ASP A 32 -7.13 -2.70 -9.61
N LYS A 33 -7.47 -3.95 -9.88
CA LYS A 33 -8.42 -4.34 -10.90
C LYS A 33 -9.73 -4.67 -10.22
N ILE A 34 -10.70 -3.80 -10.45
CA ILE A 34 -12.10 -4.08 -10.17
C ILE A 34 -12.48 -5.32 -10.99
N PHE A 35 -12.59 -6.48 -10.34
CA PHE A 35 -13.01 -7.72 -10.98
C PHE A 35 -14.55 -7.81 -11.01
N GLY A 36 -15.12 -8.08 -12.19
CA GLY A 36 -16.58 -8.20 -12.35
C GLY A 36 -17.37 -6.88 -12.31
N GLY A 37 -16.69 -5.73 -12.43
CA GLY A 37 -17.35 -4.44 -12.55
C GLY A 37 -18.17 -4.35 -13.84
N HIS A 38 -19.30 -3.64 -13.78
CA HIS A 38 -20.11 -3.30 -14.94
C HIS A 38 -20.57 -1.84 -14.85
N VAL A 39 -20.88 -1.24 -15.99
CA VAL A 39 -21.43 0.12 -16.03
C VAL A 39 -22.77 0.13 -15.29
N THR A 40 -22.93 1.07 -14.36
CA THR A 40 -24.15 1.24 -13.60
C THR A 40 -24.61 2.69 -13.62
N SER A 41 -25.87 2.92 -13.24
CA SER A 41 -26.43 4.26 -13.08
C SER A 41 -26.57 4.61 -11.61
N ILE A 42 -26.57 5.91 -11.30
CA ILE A 42 -26.81 6.38 -9.93
C ILE A 42 -28.16 5.92 -9.37
N LYS A 43 -29.14 5.60 -10.24
CA LYS A 43 -30.45 5.07 -9.82
C LYS A 43 -30.37 3.67 -9.21
N ALA A 44 -29.38 2.87 -9.60
CA ALA A 44 -29.20 1.52 -9.06
C ALA A 44 -28.53 1.52 -7.68
N PHE A 45 -27.71 2.53 -7.40
CA PHE A 45 -26.98 2.69 -6.14
C PHE A 45 -27.14 4.12 -5.62
N PRO A 46 -28.37 4.53 -5.24
CA PRO A 46 -28.69 5.94 -4.95
C PRO A 46 -27.99 6.47 -3.69
N TYR A 47 -27.48 5.58 -2.84
CA TYR A 47 -26.69 5.94 -1.67
C TYR A 47 -25.23 6.26 -1.99
N GLN A 48 -24.72 5.95 -3.20
CA GLN A 48 -23.32 6.21 -3.57
C GLN A 48 -23.07 7.72 -3.73
N ALA A 49 -22.02 8.23 -3.08
CA ALA A 49 -21.64 9.63 -3.14
C ALA A 49 -20.16 9.84 -3.50
N LEU A 50 -19.86 10.86 -4.30
CA LEU A 50 -18.50 11.33 -4.55
C LEU A 50 -18.12 12.36 -3.48
N VAL A 51 -17.09 12.05 -2.69
CA VAL A 51 -16.56 12.97 -1.68
C VAL A 51 -15.36 13.72 -2.28
N LEU A 52 -15.50 15.05 -2.39
CA LEU A 52 -14.46 15.96 -2.89
C LEU A 52 -13.90 16.81 -1.75
N ALA A 53 -12.68 16.53 -1.33
CA ALA A 53 -11.99 17.31 -0.29
C ALA A 53 -10.93 18.21 -0.92
N LYS A 54 -10.99 19.52 -0.66
CA LYS A 54 -10.00 20.48 -1.17
C LYS A 54 -8.65 20.25 -0.47
N LYS A 55 -7.58 20.14 -1.27
CA LYS A 55 -6.19 20.06 -0.84
C LYS A 55 -5.40 21.26 -1.39
N ASN A 56 -4.23 21.53 -0.84
CA ASN A 56 -3.38 22.68 -1.24
C ASN A 56 -3.08 22.75 -2.74
N ARG A 57 -3.10 21.61 -3.44
CA ARG A 57 -2.85 21.51 -4.89
C ARG A 57 -3.94 20.76 -5.65
N GLY A 58 -5.20 20.86 -5.24
CA GLY A 58 -6.33 20.27 -5.97
C GLY A 58 -7.41 19.67 -5.08
N PHE A 59 -7.95 18.51 -5.47
CA PHE A 59 -8.98 17.81 -4.71
C PHE A 59 -8.61 16.34 -4.50
N SER A 60 -8.82 15.85 -3.29
CA SER A 60 -8.93 14.41 -3.01
C SER A 60 -10.28 13.92 -3.48
N ARG A 61 -10.31 12.73 -4.10
CA ARG A 61 -11.53 12.05 -4.50
C ARG A 61 -11.64 10.75 -3.73
N CYS A 62 -12.74 10.58 -3.00
CA CYS A 62 -13.08 9.37 -2.26
C CYS A 62 -14.54 8.99 -2.53
N GLY A 63 -14.90 7.75 -2.19
CA GLY A 63 -16.30 7.34 -2.13
C GLY A 63 -16.93 7.65 -0.78
N GLY A 64 -18.25 7.66 -0.72
CA GLY A 64 -19.03 7.78 0.50
C GLY A 64 -20.42 7.18 0.33
N SER A 65 -21.14 7.01 1.43
CA SER A 65 -22.53 6.54 1.41
C SER A 65 -23.44 7.51 2.15
N ILE A 66 -24.57 7.85 1.54
CA ILE A 66 -25.63 8.63 2.21
C ILE A 66 -26.14 7.81 3.38
N LEU A 67 -25.98 8.33 4.60
CA LEU A 67 -26.45 7.69 5.83
C LEU A 67 -27.88 8.14 6.14
N ASN A 68 -28.16 9.45 5.98
CA ASN A 68 -29.48 10.05 6.14
C ASN A 68 -29.53 11.43 5.43
N GLU A 69 -30.56 12.22 5.74
CA GLU A 69 -30.83 13.53 5.13
C GLU A 69 -29.69 14.55 5.27
N GLU A 70 -28.84 14.40 6.29
CA GLU A 70 -27.81 15.38 6.62
C GLU A 70 -26.38 14.82 6.58
N TYR A 71 -26.21 13.49 6.60
CA TYR A 71 -24.90 12.86 6.78
C TYR A 71 -24.52 11.88 5.66
N ILE A 72 -23.25 11.95 5.29
CA ILE A 72 -22.54 10.98 4.46
C ILE A 72 -21.46 10.32 5.33
N ILE A 73 -21.36 9.00 5.28
CA ILE A 73 -20.26 8.25 5.92
C ILE A 73 -19.14 7.98 4.90
N THR A 74 -17.89 8.18 5.31
CA THR A 74 -16.68 7.94 4.50
C THR A 74 -15.49 7.59 5.39
N ALA A 75 -14.39 7.13 4.78
CA ALA A 75 -13.13 6.88 5.48
C ALA A 75 -12.36 8.18 5.74
N ALA A 76 -11.60 8.25 6.85
CA ALA A 76 -11.00 9.50 7.34
C ALA A 76 -9.71 9.98 6.63
N ASN A 77 -9.08 9.10 5.85
CA ASN A 77 -7.73 9.17 5.24
C ASN A 77 -7.02 10.53 5.11
#